data_AF-A0A0Q6KDK3-F1
#
_entry.id   AF-A0A0Q6KDK3-F1
#
_cell.length_a   1.000
_cell.length_b   1.000
_cell.length_c   1.000
_cell.angle_alpha   90.00
_cell.angle_beta   90.00
_cell.angle_gamma   90.00
#
_symmetry.space_group_name_H-M   'P 1'
#
loop_
_entity.id
_entity.type
_entity.pdbx_description
1 polymer ?
#
loop_
_entity_poly.entity_id
_entity_poly.type
_entity_poly.pdbx_seq_one_letter_code
_entity_poly.pdbx_strand_id
1 'polypeptide(L)'
;MIDPGSDSWNYVAAMFSYEFLGGGVEYDTIERIHRGDIDEWVQALAHSGMFEKATVSHIADSWRAAPRQLFDMLVLDADEMTARRCSLAWSSLDRLAPLARLG
;
A
#
# COMPACT_ATOMS: atom_id res chain seq x y z
N MET A 1 15.76 8.47 -7.49
CA MET A 1 14.92 8.64 -6.30
C MET A 1 13.55 9.01 -6.84
N ILE A 2 12.53 8.16 -6.69
CA ILE A 2 11.16 8.57 -7.04
C ILE A 2 10.74 9.55 -5.95
N ASP A 3 10.39 10.76 -6.37
CA ASP A 3 9.90 11.76 -5.46
C ASP A 3 8.40 11.48 -5.20
N PRO A 4 7.99 11.23 -3.94
CA PRO A 4 6.58 11.18 -3.59
C PRO A 4 5.95 12.54 -3.95
N GLY A 5 5.19 12.57 -5.05
CA GLY A 5 4.62 13.79 -5.64
C GLY A 5 4.87 13.98 -7.14
N SER A 6 5.69 13.14 -7.78
CA SER A 6 5.84 13.12 -9.25
C SER A 6 4.59 12.62 -9.98
N ASP A 7 4.39 13.03 -11.23
CA ASP A 7 3.22 12.62 -12.04
C ASP A 7 3.10 11.09 -12.17
N SER A 8 4.23 10.39 -12.27
CA SER A 8 4.27 8.92 -12.29
C SER A 8 3.83 8.30 -10.96
N TRP A 9 4.14 8.93 -9.82
CA TRP A 9 3.70 8.48 -8.51
C TRP A 9 2.19 8.67 -8.32
N ASN A 10 1.67 9.82 -8.74
CA ASN A 10 0.23 10.10 -8.68
C ASN A 10 -0.56 9.14 -9.57
N TYR A 11 -0.06 8.80 -10.77
CA TYR A 11 -0.73 7.83 -11.65
C TYR A 11 -0.80 6.43 -11.01
N VAL A 12 0.29 5.99 -10.39
CA VAL A 12 0.35 4.69 -9.70
C VAL A 12 -0.59 4.67 -8.50
N ALA A 13 -0.66 5.78 -7.76
CA ALA A 13 -1.56 5.92 -6.62
C ALA A 13 -3.03 5.83 -7.07
N ALA A 14 -3.38 6.51 -8.16
CA ALA A 14 -4.71 6.47 -8.74
C ALA A 14 -5.08 5.06 -9.28
N MET A 15 -4.14 4.38 -9.95
CA MET A 15 -4.32 3.01 -10.45
C MET A 15 -4.63 2.05 -9.30
N PHE A 16 -3.83 2.08 -8.24
CA PHE A 16 -4.01 1.20 -7.11
C PHE A 16 -5.21 1.56 -6.23
N SER A 17 -5.52 2.84 -6.10
CA SER A 17 -6.72 3.30 -5.39
C SER A 17 -7.99 2.74 -6.04
N TYR A 18 -8.05 2.66 -7.38
CA TYR A 18 -9.20 2.07 -8.05
C TYR A 18 -9.36 0.56 -7.75
N GLU A 19 -8.27 -0.20 -7.81
CA GLU A 19 -8.29 -1.64 -7.46
C GLU A 19 -8.60 -1.87 -5.98
N PHE A 20 -8.11 -1.01 -5.09
CA PHE A 20 -8.31 -1.08 -3.65
C PHE A 20 -9.72 -0.64 -3.20
N LEU A 21 -10.32 0.36 -3.87
CA LEU A 21 -11.60 0.95 -3.49
C LEU A 21 -12.79 0.37 -4.27
N GLY A 22 -12.57 -0.11 -5.50
CA GLY A 22 -13.62 -0.62 -6.39
C GLY A 22 -14.22 -1.96 -5.96
N GLY A 23 -13.49 -2.76 -5.18
CA GLY A 23 -13.97 -4.04 -4.62
C GLY A 23 -14.65 -3.93 -3.24
N GLY A 24 -14.63 -2.74 -2.63
CA GLY A 24 -14.84 -2.59 -1.20
C GLY A 24 -13.56 -2.97 -0.45
N VAL A 25 -13.10 -2.09 0.43
CA VAL A 25 -11.87 -2.32 1.20
C VAL A 25 -12.04 -3.57 2.06
N GLU A 26 -11.45 -4.68 1.61
CA GLU A 26 -11.39 -5.90 2.40
C GLU A 26 -10.34 -5.70 3.49
N TYR A 27 -10.76 -5.87 4.75
CA TYR A 27 -9.88 -5.82 5.92
C TYR A 27 -8.66 -6.73 5.75
N ASP A 28 -8.85 -7.85 5.06
CA ASP A 28 -7.83 -8.85 4.72
C ASP A 28 -6.70 -8.25 3.87
N THR A 29 -7.01 -7.35 2.92
CA THR A 29 -5.99 -6.66 2.12
C THR A 29 -5.15 -5.72 2.97
N ILE A 30 -5.79 -4.97 3.88
CA ILE A 30 -5.07 -4.12 4.83
C ILE A 30 -4.18 -4.96 5.74
N GLU A 31 -4.66 -6.12 6.21
CA GLU A 31 -3.89 -7.04 7.04
C GLU A 31 -2.69 -7.64 6.29
N ARG A 32 -2.86 -8.05 5.03
CA ARG A 32 -1.77 -8.56 4.19
C ARG A 32 -0.67 -7.53 3.99
N ILE A 33 -1.05 -6.30 3.62
CA ILE A 33 -0.11 -5.18 3.49
C ILE A 33 0.57 -4.91 4.83
N HIS A 34 -0.17 -4.88 5.94
CA HIS A 34 0.38 -4.65 7.28
C HIS A 34 1.48 -5.67 7.65
N ARG A 35 1.32 -6.93 7.21
CA ARG A 35 2.30 -8.01 7.39
C ARG A 35 3.47 -7.97 6.40
N GLY A 36 3.45 -7.06 5.43
CA GLY A 36 4.46 -6.94 4.38
C GLY A 36 4.24 -7.86 3.18
N ASP A 37 3.06 -8.49 3.05
CA ASP A 37 2.65 -9.17 1.83
C ASP A 37 2.26 -8.11 0.78
N ILE A 38 3.27 -7.68 0.03
CA ILE A 38 3.18 -6.60 -0.96
C ILE A 38 3.37 -7.10 -2.40
N ASP A 39 3.55 -8.40 -2.60
CA ASP A 39 4.05 -8.95 -3.87
C ASP A 39 3.08 -8.69 -5.02
N GLU A 40 1.76 -8.68 -4.75
CA GLU A 40 0.73 -8.32 -5.73
C GLU A 40 0.90 -6.88 -6.24
N TRP A 41 1.21 -5.94 -5.35
CA TRP A 41 1.41 -4.53 -5.67
C TRP A 41 2.71 -4.31 -6.43
N VAL A 42 3.78 -5.02 -6.04
CA VAL A 42 5.06 -5.00 -6.75
C VAL A 42 4.92 -5.58 -8.15
N GLN A 43 4.16 -6.67 -8.33
CA GLN A 43 3.90 -7.24 -9.64
C GLN A 43 3.09 -6.29 -10.52
N ALA A 44 2.03 -5.69 -10.00
CA ALA A 44 1.25 -4.71 -10.75
C ALA A 44 2.09 -3.49 -11.16
N LEU A 45 2.97 -3.01 -10.27
CA LEU A 45 3.93 -1.95 -10.57
C LEU A 45 4.90 -2.35 -11.69
N ALA A 46 5.41 -3.58 -11.67
CA ALA A 46 6.29 -4.10 -12.72
C ALA A 46 5.56 -4.21 -14.08
N HIS A 47 4.30 -4.67 -14.08
CA HIS A 47 3.49 -4.83 -15.28
C HIS A 47 3.03 -3.49 -15.88
N SER A 48 2.98 -2.41 -15.10
CA SER A 48 2.67 -1.07 -15.60
C SER A 48 3.70 -0.57 -16.62
N GLY A 49 4.93 -1.09 -16.60
CA GLY A 49 6.03 -0.65 -17.46
C GLY A 49 6.53 0.78 -17.16
N MET A 50 6.04 1.43 -16.10
CA MET A 50 6.35 2.82 -15.77
C MET A 50 7.72 3.01 -15.12
N PHE A 51 8.28 1.95 -14.54
CA PHE A 51 9.54 1.99 -13.84
C PHE A 51 10.48 0.90 -14.33
N GLU A 52 11.77 1.23 -14.34
CA GLU A 52 12.82 0.25 -14.56
C GLU A 52 12.81 -0.81 -13.45
N LYS A 53 13.21 -2.04 -13.78
CA LYS A 53 13.24 -3.18 -12.84
C LYS A 53 14.02 -2.89 -11.55
N ALA A 54 15.12 -2.13 -11.65
CA ALA A 54 15.92 -1.74 -10.49
C ALA A 54 15.14 -0.82 -9.54
N THR A 55 14.37 0.12 -10.12
CA THR A 55 13.50 1.03 -9.38
C THR A 55 12.34 0.29 -8.72
N VAL A 56 11.69 -0.66 -9.42
CA VAL A 56 10.65 -1.53 -8.84
C VAL A 56 11.20 -2.34 -7.66
N SER A 57 12.41 -2.88 -7.78
CA SER A 57 13.05 -3.65 -6.70
C SER A 57 13.30 -2.78 -5.47
N HIS A 58 13.78 -1.55 -5.66
CA HIS A 58 14.01 -0.60 -4.57
C HIS A 58 12.71 -0.16 -3.86
N ILE A 59 11.63 0.03 -4.62
CA ILE A 59 10.29 0.31 -4.06
C ILE A 59 9.80 -0.88 -3.25
N ALA A 60 9.95 -2.10 -3.76
CA ALA A 60 9.58 -3.32 -3.05
C ALA A 60 10.32 -3.45 -1.71
N ASP A 61 11.63 -3.20 -1.68
CA ASP A 61 12.42 -3.22 -0.45
C ASP A 61 11.96 -2.14 0.54
N SER A 62 11.62 -0.94 0.03
CA SER A 62 11.10 0.17 0.85
C SER A 62 9.75 -0.18 1.47
N TRP A 63 8.84 -0.77 0.68
CA TRP A 63 7.53 -1.21 1.16
C TRP A 63 7.60 -2.40 2.13
N ARG A 64 8.54 -3.33 1.95
CA ARG A 64 8.77 -4.41 2.94
C ARG A 64 9.31 -3.87 4.26
N ALA A 65 10.20 -2.87 4.20
CA ALA A 65 10.74 -2.23 5.39
C ALA A 65 9.73 -1.31 6.09
N ALA A 66 8.86 -0.66 5.33
CA ALA A 66 7.85 0.27 5.83
C ALA A 66 6.51 0.10 5.08
N PRO A 67 5.71 -0.94 5.41
CA PRO A 67 4.46 -1.24 4.69
C PRO A 67 3.41 -0.12 4.77
N ARG A 68 3.55 0.75 5.77
CA ARG A 68 2.77 1.97 5.93
C ARG A 68 2.85 2.90 4.72
N GLN A 69 3.99 2.95 4.03
CA GLN A 69 4.16 3.80 2.84
C GLN A 69 3.25 3.37 1.69
N LEU A 70 3.13 2.05 1.46
CA LEU A 70 2.20 1.51 0.47
C LEU A 70 0.76 1.82 0.89
N PHE A 71 0.40 1.58 2.15
CA PHE A 71 -0.93 1.89 2.65
C PHE A 71 -1.32 3.36 2.47
N ASP A 72 -0.45 4.29 2.86
CA ASP A 72 -0.71 5.74 2.73
C ASP A 72 -0.91 6.15 1.27
N MET A 73 -0.22 5.48 0.33
CA MET A 73 -0.41 5.66 -1.12
C MET A 73 -1.79 5.17 -1.59
N LEU A 74 -2.23 3.99 -1.13
CA LEU A 74 -3.52 3.39 -1.52
C LEU A 74 -4.74 4.18 -1.04
N VAL A 75 -4.60 4.92 0.06
CA VAL A 75 -5.69 5.73 0.61
C VAL A 75 -5.62 7.20 0.22
N LEU A 76 -4.60 7.61 -0.55
CA LEU A 76 -4.37 9.00 -0.91
C LEU A 76 -5.52 9.59 -1.74
N ASP A 77 -6.04 8.83 -2.71
CA ASP A 77 -7.14 9.24 -3.58
C ASP A 77 -8.51 8.71 -3.11
N ALA A 78 -8.57 8.07 -1.94
CA ALA A 78 -9.83 7.60 -1.37
C ALA A 78 -10.69 8.76 -0.88
N ASP A 79 -12.02 8.59 -0.92
CA ASP A 79 -12.93 9.52 -0.27
C ASP A 79 -12.65 9.55 1.25
N GLU A 80 -12.94 10.69 1.89
CA GLU A 80 -12.61 10.92 3.31
C GLU A 80 -13.16 9.81 4.24
N MET A 81 -14.37 9.32 3.98
CA MET A 81 -14.97 8.26 4.80
C MET A 81 -14.23 6.93 4.62
N THR A 82 -13.81 6.61 3.40
CA THR A 82 -13.03 5.40 3.15
C THR A 82 -11.61 5.51 3.70
N ALA A 83 -10.91 6.62 3.48
CA ALA A 83 -9.58 6.86 4.08
C ALA A 83 -9.62 6.73 5.61
N ARG A 84 -10.66 7.29 6.25
CA ARG A 84 -10.86 7.20 7.70
C ARG A 84 -11.10 5.78 8.18
N ARG A 85 -11.96 5.00 7.49
CA ARG A 85 -12.20 3.59 7.83
C ARG A 85 -10.93 2.75 7.70
N CYS A 86 -10.17 2.91 6.61
CA CYS A 86 -8.91 2.21 6.40
C CYS A 86 -7.90 2.54 7.50
N SER A 87 -7.77 3.82 7.86
CA SER A 87 -6.84 4.27 8.89
C SER A 87 -7.16 3.69 10.27
N LEU A 88 -8.45 3.54 10.59
CA LEU A 88 -8.91 2.88 11.82
C LEU A 88 -8.61 1.38 11.82
N ALA A 89 -8.77 0.69 10.68
CA ALA A 89 -8.41 -0.71 10.54
C ALA A 89 -6.90 -0.92 10.75
N TRP A 90 -6.07 -0.12 10.07
CA TRP A 90 -4.61 -0.13 10.25
C TRP A 90 -4.20 0.11 11.71
N SER A 91 -4.76 1.14 12.34
CA SER A 91 -4.46 1.46 13.75
C SER A 91 -4.86 0.34 14.71
N SER A 92 -5.84 -0.48 14.34
CA SER A 92 -6.24 -1.64 15.13
C SER A 92 -5.24 -2.78 14.97
N LEU A 93 -4.72 -3.01 13.76
CA LEU A 93 -3.63 -3.96 13.50
C LEU A 93 -2.32 -3.57 14.21
N ASP A 94 -1.95 -2.28 14.19
CA ASP A 94 -0.77 -1.77 14.91
C ASP A 94 -0.83 -2.06 16.41
N ARG A 95 -2.03 -2.01 17.01
CA ARG A 95 -2.22 -2.36 18.43
C ARG A 95 -2.09 -3.86 18.70
N LEU A 96 -2.41 -4.70 17.72
CA LEU A 96 -2.34 -6.16 17.83
C LEU A 96 -0.95 -6.72 17.48
N ALA A 97 -0.17 -6.03 16.65
CA ALA A 97 1.13 -6.49 16.18
C ALA A 97 2.18 -6.78 17.28
N PRO A 98 2.26 -6.02 18.39
CA PRO A 98 3.13 -6.35 19.52
C PRO A 98 2.68 -7.63 20.24
N LEU A 99 1.38 -7.88 20.29
CA LEU A 99 0.81 -9.05 20.96
C LEU A 99 1.02 -10.33 20.15
N ALA A 100 0.93 -10.24 18.81
CA ALA A 100 1.18 -11.37 17.90
C ALA A 100 2.64 -11.87 17.93
N ARG A 101 3.60 -11.05 18.42
CA ARG A 101 5.02 -11.43 18.57
C ARG A 101 5.34 -12.16 19.87
N LEU A 102 4.39 -12.19 20.82
CA LEU A 102 4.54 -12.79 22.15
C LEU A 102 3.86 -14.16 22.27
N GLY A 103 3.18 -14.63 21.21
CA GLY A 103 2.47 -15.90 21.15
C GLY A 103 3.25 -17.00 20.43
#